data_AF-A0A2V6EZ66-F1
#
_entry.id   AF-A0A2V6EZ66-F1
#
_cell.length_a   1.000
_cell.length_b   1.000
_cell.length_c   1.000
_cell.angle_alpha   90.00
_cell.angle_beta   90.00
_cell.angle_gamma   90.00
#
_symmetry.space_group_name_H-M   'P 1'
#
loop_
_entity.id
_entity.type
_entity.pdbx_description
1 polymer ?
#
loop_
_entity_poly.entity_id
_entity_poly.type
_entity_poly.pdbx_seq_one_letter_code
_entity_poly.pdbx_strand_id
1 'polypeptide(L)'
;CPFVLVPATGADPIQAPHQAVISHVAVSEGQTVKSGEELFVLRSDEIRGWDTQFRTLTEDLRTKEESLTESDTAYAAQLNIKRAEIEQAKSEVKFRENHAKTSRELVTRMEKLAEKGGISEVDLVKLKLDLAGSEKDFSVAQRTVQQVNLDRERMETERQRERGEQLADIEKLKMRIGALKADLENTQQNLLTVRSPYDGVIISMDQRTVGSVVQQGQVLCQLAPKDAKPRARMTLNETGLPKLAVSQRVRYFFEAFPYQRYGAVTGKLDWISPSAVTSADGSHFIASASLDRTAIEPRPGQLLPLRVGMKGEAHIIVGGRTLIEYAFEPIRQLRENMSQ
;
A
#
# COMPACT_ATOMS: atom_id res chain seq x y z
N CYS A 1 29.92 -31.33 -19.58
CA CYS A 1 29.00 -30.89 -18.52
C CYS A 1 27.63 -30.61 -19.14
N PRO A 2 26.52 -31.01 -18.51
CA PRO A 2 25.19 -30.71 -19.03
C PRO A 2 24.92 -29.20 -18.97
N PHE A 3 24.20 -28.67 -19.97
CA PHE A 3 23.75 -27.29 -19.99
C PHE A 3 22.30 -27.16 -20.43
N VAL A 4 21.69 -26.03 -20.04
CA VAL A 4 20.36 -25.60 -20.49
C VAL A 4 20.48 -24.17 -20.99
N LEU A 5 19.86 -23.86 -22.14
CA LEU A 5 19.77 -22.48 -22.61
C LEU A 5 18.80 -21.69 -21.74
N VAL A 6 19.29 -20.59 -21.18
CA VAL A 6 18.51 -19.62 -20.40
C VAL A 6 18.65 -18.23 -21.03
N PRO A 7 17.69 -17.31 -20.85
CA PRO A 7 17.84 -15.93 -21.32
C PRO A 7 18.98 -15.25 -20.55
N ALA A 8 19.80 -14.43 -21.21
CA ALA A 8 20.90 -13.72 -20.55
C ALA A 8 20.46 -12.82 -19.40
N THR A 9 19.27 -12.22 -19.51
CA THR A 9 18.63 -11.36 -18.50
C THR A 9 17.88 -12.16 -17.43
N GLY A 10 17.83 -13.48 -17.53
CA GLY A 10 16.97 -14.31 -16.68
C GLY A 10 15.51 -14.29 -17.15
N ALA A 11 14.65 -14.92 -16.35
CA ALA A 11 13.21 -14.91 -16.54
C ALA A 11 12.58 -14.24 -15.32
N ASP A 12 11.74 -13.24 -15.55
CA ASP A 12 11.04 -12.54 -14.49
C ASP A 12 9.78 -13.33 -14.11
N PRO A 13 9.62 -13.71 -12.83
CA PRO A 13 8.41 -14.37 -12.37
C PRO A 13 7.27 -13.35 -12.33
N ILE A 14 6.24 -13.57 -13.12
CA ILE A 14 4.97 -12.84 -13.01
C ILE A 14 4.19 -13.45 -11.86
N GLN A 15 3.95 -12.66 -10.83
CA GLN A 15 3.29 -13.09 -9.59
C GLN A 15 1.88 -12.52 -9.48
N ALA A 16 1.01 -13.24 -8.76
CA ALA A 16 -0.30 -12.74 -8.40
C ALA A 16 -0.18 -11.61 -7.35
N PRO A 17 -0.75 -10.41 -7.58
CA PRO A 17 -0.66 -9.32 -6.61
C PRO A 17 -1.54 -9.51 -5.38
N HIS A 18 -2.60 -10.31 -5.47
CA HIS A 18 -3.54 -10.61 -4.39
C HIS A 18 -4.00 -12.07 -4.47
N GLN A 19 -4.61 -12.58 -3.40
CA GLN A 19 -5.28 -13.87 -3.42
C GLN A 19 -6.50 -13.80 -4.36
N ALA A 20 -6.56 -14.70 -5.34
CA ALA A 20 -7.61 -14.68 -6.35
C ALA A 20 -7.82 -16.06 -7.00
N VAL A 21 -8.94 -16.22 -7.70
CA VAL A 21 -9.26 -17.39 -8.51
C VAL A 21 -8.99 -17.07 -9.97
N ILE A 22 -8.25 -17.94 -10.66
CA ILE A 22 -8.00 -17.80 -12.10
C ILE A 22 -9.34 -17.97 -12.83
N SER A 23 -9.85 -16.90 -13.44
CA SER A 23 -11.09 -16.93 -14.22
C SER A 23 -10.84 -17.26 -15.69
N HIS A 24 -9.75 -16.73 -16.24
CA HIS A 24 -9.36 -16.98 -17.62
C HIS A 24 -7.85 -16.93 -17.77
N VAL A 25 -7.32 -17.80 -18.63
CA VAL A 25 -5.90 -17.86 -19.01
C VAL A 25 -5.83 -17.57 -20.50
N ALA A 26 -5.26 -16.43 -20.87
CA ALA A 26 -5.25 -15.94 -22.26
C ALA A 26 -4.03 -16.40 -23.06
N VAL A 27 -3.06 -17.05 -22.39
CA VAL A 27 -1.74 -17.36 -22.94
C VAL A 27 -1.33 -18.81 -22.72
N SER A 28 -0.38 -19.26 -23.52
CA SER A 28 0.18 -20.61 -23.47
C SER A 28 1.71 -20.60 -23.37
N GLU A 29 2.27 -21.68 -22.83
CA GLU A 29 3.72 -21.86 -22.73
C GLU A 29 4.37 -21.83 -24.11
N GLY A 30 5.44 -21.03 -24.25
CA GLY A 30 6.13 -20.80 -25.52
C GLY A 30 5.54 -19.72 -26.42
N GLN A 31 4.43 -19.09 -26.03
CA GLN A 31 3.82 -17.97 -26.77
C GLN A 31 4.62 -16.68 -26.57
N THR A 32 4.79 -15.92 -27.66
CA THR A 32 5.27 -14.53 -27.62
C THR A 32 4.13 -13.59 -27.27
N VAL A 33 4.35 -12.72 -26.28
CA VAL A 33 3.41 -11.70 -25.82
C VAL A 33 4.00 -10.30 -25.97
N LYS A 34 3.15 -9.32 -26.22
CA LYS A 34 3.53 -7.90 -26.25
C LYS A 34 3.35 -7.23 -24.89
N SER A 35 4.03 -6.12 -24.67
CA SER A 35 3.80 -5.24 -23.52
C SER A 35 2.34 -4.82 -23.46
N GLY A 36 1.72 -4.95 -22.29
CA GLY A 36 0.30 -4.67 -22.05
C GLY A 36 -0.67 -5.78 -22.45
N GLU A 37 -0.21 -6.85 -23.10
CA GLU A 37 -1.04 -8.00 -23.46
C GLU A 37 -1.52 -8.74 -22.21
N GLU A 38 -2.76 -9.20 -22.25
CA GLU A 38 -3.41 -9.86 -21.11
C GLU A 38 -2.89 -11.29 -20.96
N LEU A 39 -2.40 -11.63 -19.76
CA LEU A 39 -1.88 -12.97 -19.46
C LEU A 39 -2.93 -13.78 -18.69
N PHE A 40 -3.38 -13.22 -17.57
CA PHE A 40 -4.35 -13.85 -16.68
C PHE A 40 -5.44 -12.87 -16.29
N VAL A 41 -6.67 -13.34 -16.25
CA VAL A 41 -7.79 -12.62 -15.61
C VAL A 41 -8.12 -13.35 -14.32
N LEU A 42 -7.88 -12.67 -13.21
CA LEU A 42 -8.11 -13.17 -11.87
C LEU A 42 -9.38 -12.55 -11.30
N ARG A 43 -10.16 -13.31 -10.52
CA ARG A 43 -11.29 -12.81 -9.74
C ARG A 43 -10.95 -12.93 -8.27
N SER A 44 -10.96 -11.82 -7.54
CA SER A 44 -10.74 -11.86 -6.09
C SER A 44 -12.04 -11.53 -5.35
N ASP A 45 -12.41 -12.41 -4.43
CA ASP A 45 -13.55 -12.19 -3.53
C ASP A 45 -13.24 -11.11 -2.48
N GLU A 46 -11.96 -10.81 -2.24
CA GLU A 46 -11.50 -9.76 -1.33
C GLU A 46 -11.92 -8.36 -1.83
N ILE A 47 -11.83 -8.13 -3.14
CA ILE A 47 -12.26 -6.89 -3.80
C ILE A 47 -13.78 -6.70 -3.65
N ARG A 48 -14.55 -7.78 -3.76
CA ARG A 48 -16.01 -7.75 -3.56
C ARG A 48 -16.37 -7.38 -2.11
N GLY A 49 -15.57 -7.87 -1.16
CA GLY A 49 -15.65 -7.47 0.24
C GLY A 49 -15.42 -5.97 0.42
N TRP A 50 -14.39 -5.42 -0.24
CA TRP A 50 -14.09 -3.99 -0.21
C TRP A 50 -15.18 -3.12 -0.82
N ASP A 51 -15.80 -3.49 -1.96
CA ASP A 51 -16.92 -2.73 -2.54
C ASP A 51 -18.11 -2.68 -1.57
N THR A 52 -18.41 -3.81 -0.92
CA THR A 52 -19.49 -3.88 0.07
C THR A 52 -19.17 -2.98 1.28
N GLN A 53 -17.95 -3.09 1.82
CA GLN A 53 -17.49 -2.26 2.94
C GLN A 53 -17.45 -0.77 2.59
N PHE A 54 -17.04 -0.44 1.37
CA PHE A 54 -17.01 0.93 0.87
C PHE A 54 -18.43 1.53 0.85
N ARG A 55 -19.41 0.78 0.34
CA ARG A 55 -20.82 1.20 0.34
C ARG A 55 -21.36 1.38 1.75
N THR A 56 -21.10 0.44 2.66
CA THR A 56 -21.56 0.56 4.06
C THR A 56 -20.93 1.77 4.75
N LEU A 57 -19.62 1.98 4.59
CA LEU A 57 -18.94 3.12 5.21
C LEU A 57 -19.41 4.45 4.63
N THR A 58 -19.72 4.50 3.33
CA THR A 58 -20.27 5.71 2.70
C THR A 58 -21.66 6.03 3.23
N GLU A 59 -22.49 5.01 3.47
CA GLU A 59 -23.80 5.18 4.09
C GLU A 59 -23.68 5.58 5.57
N ASP A 60 -22.76 4.99 6.32
CA ASP A 60 -22.45 5.38 7.71
C ASP A 60 -21.95 6.83 7.78
N LEU A 61 -21.15 7.27 6.81
CA LEU A 61 -20.71 8.66 6.71
C LEU A 61 -21.90 9.59 6.45
N ARG A 62 -22.76 9.24 5.49
CA ARG A 62 -23.96 10.02 5.16
C ARG A 62 -24.87 10.19 6.37
N THR A 63 -25.17 9.10 7.07
CA THR A 63 -26.03 9.11 8.27
C THR A 63 -25.42 9.93 9.41
N LYS A 64 -24.09 9.88 9.62
CA LYS A 64 -23.41 10.75 10.60
C LYS A 64 -23.45 12.22 10.20
N GLU A 65 -23.26 12.56 8.93
CA GLU A 65 -23.37 13.94 8.45
C GLU A 65 -24.80 14.47 8.61
N GLU A 66 -25.82 13.68 8.27
CA GLU A 66 -27.23 14.01 8.48
C GLU A 66 -27.53 14.22 9.97
N SER A 67 -27.13 13.29 10.84
CA SER A 67 -27.29 13.42 12.30
C SER A 67 -26.61 14.68 12.87
N LEU A 68 -25.43 15.04 12.37
CA LEU A 68 -24.74 16.28 12.76
C LEU A 68 -25.55 17.52 12.36
N THR A 69 -26.11 17.54 11.15
CA THR A 69 -26.95 18.66 10.71
C THR A 69 -28.24 18.78 11.52
N GLU A 70 -28.90 17.67 11.81
CA GLU A 70 -30.09 17.64 12.68
C GLU A 70 -29.74 18.18 14.08
N SER A 71 -28.64 17.72 14.65
CA SER A 71 -28.13 18.19 15.94
C SER A 71 -27.81 19.70 15.93
N ASP A 72 -27.19 20.22 14.86
CA ASP A 72 -26.91 21.66 14.71
C ASP A 72 -28.19 22.49 14.62
N THR A 73 -29.22 22.01 13.92
CA THR A 73 -30.51 22.72 13.84
C THR A 73 -31.26 22.72 15.17
N ALA A 74 -31.26 21.58 15.89
CA ALA A 74 -31.83 21.48 17.23
C ALA A 74 -31.12 22.41 18.23
N TYR A 75 -29.79 22.46 18.17
CA TYR A 75 -28.99 23.37 18.99
C TYR A 75 -29.29 24.85 18.67
N ALA A 76 -29.41 25.21 17.38
CA ALA A 76 -29.76 26.57 16.99
C ALA A 76 -31.14 26.99 17.54
N ALA A 77 -32.12 26.08 17.55
CA ALA A 77 -33.42 26.32 18.17
C ALA A 77 -33.31 26.54 19.70
N GLN A 78 -32.54 25.70 20.40
CA GLN A 78 -32.29 25.87 21.84
C GLN A 78 -31.60 27.19 22.16
N LEU A 79 -30.62 27.59 21.36
CA LEU A 79 -29.91 28.86 21.52
C LEU A 79 -30.85 30.05 21.35
N ASN A 80 -31.78 29.99 20.40
CA ASN A 80 -32.80 31.03 20.21
C ASN A 80 -33.75 31.14 21.41
N ILE A 81 -34.18 30.02 21.98
CA ILE A 81 -34.99 30.00 23.22
C ILE A 81 -34.21 30.64 24.37
N LYS A 82 -32.95 30.23 24.58
CA LYS A 82 -32.09 30.81 25.62
C LYS A 82 -31.83 32.31 25.41
N ARG A 83 -31.68 32.76 24.17
CA ARG A 83 -31.55 34.19 23.84
C ARG A 83 -32.82 34.97 24.22
N ALA A 84 -34.00 34.42 23.92
CA ALA A 84 -35.27 35.03 24.31
C ALA A 84 -35.42 35.11 25.84
N GLU A 85 -35.04 34.05 26.57
CA GLU A 85 -35.02 34.05 28.05
C GLU A 85 -34.09 35.13 28.61
N ILE A 86 -32.89 35.30 28.04
CA ILE A 86 -31.94 36.34 28.46
C ILE A 86 -32.51 37.73 28.22
N GLU A 87 -33.13 37.98 27.06
CA GLU A 87 -33.71 39.29 26.77
C GLU A 87 -34.90 39.60 27.70
N GLN A 88 -35.72 38.59 28.02
CA GLN A 88 -36.78 38.74 29.01
C GLN A 88 -36.21 39.06 30.40
N ALA A 89 -35.19 38.34 30.86
CA ALA A 89 -34.54 38.59 32.15
C ALA A 89 -33.87 39.98 32.20
N LYS A 90 -33.25 40.43 31.10
CA LYS A 90 -32.70 41.79 31.00
C LYS A 90 -33.79 42.86 31.07
N SER A 91 -34.93 42.64 30.43
CA SER A 91 -36.07 43.57 30.49
C SER A 91 -36.58 43.73 31.93
N GLU A 92 -36.64 42.63 32.69
CA GLU A 92 -37.00 42.63 34.11
C GLU A 92 -35.96 43.40 34.95
N VAL A 93 -34.66 43.18 34.69
CA VAL A 93 -33.59 43.95 35.35
C VAL A 93 -33.76 45.44 35.11
N LYS A 94 -34.01 45.86 33.87
CA LYS A 94 -34.23 47.28 33.53
C LYS A 94 -35.46 47.86 34.22
N PHE A 95 -36.53 47.08 34.34
CA PHE A 95 -37.73 47.49 35.07
C PHE A 95 -37.43 47.69 36.57
N ARG A 96 -36.77 46.71 37.20
CA ARG A 96 -36.39 46.77 38.62
C ARG A 96 -35.37 47.88 38.90
N GLU A 97 -34.46 48.13 37.98
CA GLU A 97 -33.49 49.22 38.06
C GLU A 97 -34.20 50.58 38.10
N ASN A 98 -35.11 50.81 37.17
CA ASN A 98 -35.90 52.05 37.11
C ASN A 98 -36.76 52.23 38.35
N HIS A 99 -37.36 51.14 38.86
CA HIS A 99 -38.15 51.17 40.10
C HIS A 99 -37.28 51.55 41.30
N ALA A 100 -36.14 50.86 41.50
CA ALA A 100 -35.21 51.16 42.59
C ALA A 100 -34.66 52.59 42.49
N LYS A 101 -34.34 53.06 41.28
CA LYS A 101 -33.88 54.44 41.04
C LYS A 101 -34.95 55.47 41.42
N THR A 102 -36.19 55.26 40.98
CA THR A 102 -37.32 56.16 41.28
C THR A 102 -37.62 56.16 42.79
N SER A 103 -37.62 55.00 43.44
CA SER A 103 -37.78 54.88 44.90
C SER A 103 -36.66 55.60 45.64
N ARG A 104 -35.42 55.54 45.14
CA ARG A 104 -34.27 56.24 45.74
C ARG A 104 -34.40 57.75 45.63
N GLU A 105 -34.86 58.24 44.47
CA GLU A 105 -35.17 59.65 44.26
C GLU A 105 -36.33 60.13 45.15
N LEU A 106 -37.34 59.29 45.38
CA LEU A 106 -38.44 59.61 46.28
C LEU A 106 -37.97 59.71 47.74
N VAL A 107 -37.21 58.71 48.22
CA VAL A 107 -36.63 58.70 49.58
C VAL A 107 -35.78 59.96 49.80
N THR A 108 -34.86 60.28 48.89
CA THR A 108 -33.99 61.46 49.04
C THR A 108 -34.75 62.79 49.04
N ARG A 109 -35.88 62.89 48.33
CA ARG A 109 -36.76 64.07 48.41
C ARG A 109 -37.50 64.13 49.75
N MET A 110 -37.99 63.00 50.24
CA MET A 110 -38.72 62.92 51.50
C MET A 110 -37.81 63.10 52.72
N GLU A 111 -36.54 62.67 52.66
CA GLU A 111 -35.53 62.96 53.69
C GLU A 111 -35.36 64.48 53.89
N LYS A 112 -35.18 65.23 52.79
CA LYS A 112 -35.09 66.70 52.84
C LYS A 112 -36.35 67.38 53.38
N LEU A 113 -37.51 66.75 53.22
CA LEU A 113 -38.79 67.24 53.75
C LEU A 113 -38.94 66.90 55.25
N ALA A 114 -38.45 65.73 55.67
CA ALA A 114 -38.42 65.30 57.07
C ALA A 114 -37.55 66.21 57.92
N GLU A 115 -36.39 66.64 57.40
CA GLU A 115 -35.51 67.62 58.06
C GLU A 115 -36.23 68.96 58.35
N LYS A 116 -37.23 69.31 57.55
CA LYS A 116 -38.06 70.51 57.71
C LYS A 116 -39.34 70.26 58.53
N GLY A 117 -39.50 69.07 59.11
CA GLY A 117 -40.68 68.67 59.88
C GLY A 117 -41.93 68.35 59.04
N GLY A 118 -41.79 68.15 57.73
CA GLY A 118 -42.92 67.96 56.81
C GLY A 118 -43.43 66.53 56.67
N ILE A 119 -42.81 65.54 57.33
CA ILE A 119 -43.22 64.14 57.33
C ILE A 119 -42.82 63.43 58.64
N SER A 120 -43.57 62.40 59.03
CA SER A 120 -43.28 61.55 60.19
C SER A 120 -42.04 60.68 59.95
N GLU A 121 -41.23 60.50 60.99
CA GLU A 121 -40.06 59.62 60.97
C GLU A 121 -40.44 58.16 60.66
N VAL A 122 -41.62 57.72 61.11
CA VAL A 122 -42.16 56.38 60.83
C VAL A 122 -42.42 56.18 59.33
N ASP A 123 -42.95 57.20 58.65
CA ASP A 123 -43.23 57.11 57.21
C ASP A 123 -41.93 57.18 56.39
N LEU A 124 -40.94 57.93 56.85
CA LEU A 124 -39.60 57.93 56.27
C LEU A 124 -38.93 56.54 56.36
N VAL A 125 -39.05 55.86 57.51
CA VAL A 125 -38.51 54.51 57.70
C VAL A 125 -39.22 53.50 56.78
N LYS A 126 -40.54 53.60 56.60
CA LYS A 126 -41.29 52.75 55.65
C LYS A 126 -40.77 52.92 54.22
N LEU A 127 -40.60 54.17 53.75
CA LEU A 127 -40.05 54.45 52.42
C LEU A 127 -38.62 53.90 52.24
N LYS A 128 -37.79 53.95 53.29
CA LYS A 128 -36.45 53.34 53.28
C LYS A 128 -36.49 51.81 53.20
N LEU A 129 -37.44 51.17 53.89
CA LEU A 129 -37.66 49.72 53.79
C LEU A 129 -38.12 49.32 52.38
N ASP A 130 -39.02 50.09 51.77
CA ASP A 130 -39.49 49.86 50.40
C ASP A 130 -38.36 50.03 49.36
N LEU A 131 -37.48 51.02 49.57
CA LEU A 131 -36.27 51.18 48.76
C LEU A 131 -35.33 49.98 48.91
N ALA A 132 -35.05 49.55 50.14
CA ALA A 132 -34.20 48.40 50.40
C ALA A 132 -34.77 47.12 49.77
N GLY A 133 -36.10 46.94 49.81
CA GLY A 133 -36.79 45.87 49.09
C GLY A 133 -36.61 45.95 47.58
N SER A 134 -36.77 47.14 46.99
CA SER A 134 -36.59 47.38 45.56
C SER A 134 -35.15 47.13 45.09
N GLU A 135 -34.16 47.54 45.87
CA GLU A 135 -32.74 47.31 45.59
C GLU A 135 -32.38 45.83 45.69
N LYS A 136 -32.92 45.11 46.67
CA LYS A 136 -32.80 43.65 46.77
C LYS A 136 -33.37 42.96 45.54
N ASP A 137 -34.58 43.33 45.11
CA ASP A 137 -35.23 42.75 43.93
C ASP A 137 -34.41 43.00 42.66
N PHE A 138 -33.86 44.19 42.50
CA PHE A 138 -32.93 44.51 41.40
C PHE A 138 -31.67 43.63 41.44
N SER A 139 -31.04 43.46 42.61
CA SER A 139 -29.89 42.57 42.78
C SER A 139 -30.21 41.11 42.49
N VAL A 140 -31.41 40.64 42.83
CA VAL A 140 -31.88 39.29 42.50
C VAL A 140 -32.05 39.14 40.99
N ALA A 141 -32.71 40.10 40.33
CA ALA A 141 -32.88 40.08 38.87
C ALA A 141 -31.54 40.09 38.11
N GLN A 142 -30.56 40.88 38.58
CA GLN A 142 -29.20 40.87 38.00
C GLN A 142 -28.52 39.51 38.12
N ARG A 143 -28.64 38.86 39.29
CA ARG A 143 -28.12 37.50 39.49
C ARG A 143 -28.79 36.50 38.57
N THR A 144 -30.09 36.61 38.34
CA THR A 144 -30.80 35.76 37.38
C THR A 144 -30.24 35.91 35.97
N VAL A 145 -30.02 37.14 35.49
CA VAL A 145 -29.39 37.37 34.17
C VAL A 145 -27.99 36.75 34.10
N GLN A 146 -27.19 36.89 35.16
CA GLN A 146 -25.86 36.30 35.20
C GLN A 146 -25.91 34.76 35.15
N GLN A 147 -26.83 34.14 35.88
CA GLN A 147 -27.03 32.69 35.85
C GLN A 147 -27.41 32.19 34.46
N VAL A 148 -28.40 32.82 33.80
CA VAL A 148 -28.83 32.40 32.46
C VAL A 148 -27.73 32.59 31.42
N ASN A 149 -26.89 33.62 31.55
CA ASN A 149 -25.72 33.79 30.68
C ASN A 149 -24.66 32.69 30.89
N LEU A 150 -24.39 32.30 32.14
CA LEU A 150 -23.47 31.21 32.44
C LEU A 150 -23.99 29.88 31.91
N ASP A 151 -25.30 29.63 32.02
CA ASP A 151 -25.92 28.42 31.48
C ASP A 151 -25.82 28.38 29.95
N ARG A 152 -25.98 29.53 29.27
CA ARG A 152 -25.77 29.65 27.82
C ARG A 152 -24.31 29.31 27.44
N GLU A 153 -23.35 29.86 28.16
CA GLU A 153 -21.92 29.63 27.89
C GLU A 153 -21.51 28.17 28.11
N ARG A 154 -22.05 27.53 29.16
CA ARG A 154 -21.86 26.09 29.40
C ARG A 154 -22.45 25.26 28.26
N MET A 155 -23.66 25.57 27.84
CA MET A 155 -24.33 24.91 26.72
C MET A 155 -23.54 25.05 25.41
N GLU A 156 -22.96 26.23 25.16
CA GLU A 156 -22.11 26.47 23.99
C GLU A 156 -20.79 25.70 24.05
N THR A 157 -20.15 25.65 25.21
CA THR A 157 -18.91 24.88 25.42
C THR A 157 -19.15 23.38 25.21
N GLU A 158 -20.22 22.83 25.78
CA GLU A 158 -20.59 21.42 25.60
C GLU A 158 -20.86 21.13 24.12
N ARG A 159 -21.61 22.00 23.43
CA ARG A 159 -21.88 21.83 22.00
C ARG A 159 -20.62 21.83 21.16
N GLN A 160 -19.68 22.74 21.44
CA GLN A 160 -18.40 22.78 20.71
C GLN A 160 -17.59 21.49 20.90
N ARG A 161 -17.62 20.92 22.11
CA ARG A 161 -16.97 19.64 22.41
C ARG A 161 -17.62 18.50 21.63
N GLU A 162 -18.94 18.32 21.76
CA GLU A 162 -19.68 17.27 21.05
C GLU A 162 -19.48 17.37 19.54
N ARG A 163 -19.57 18.58 18.98
CA ARG A 163 -19.36 18.84 17.55
C ARG A 163 -17.93 18.51 17.13
N GLY A 164 -16.94 18.83 17.96
CA GLY A 164 -15.55 18.47 17.72
C GLY A 164 -15.31 16.97 17.67
N GLU A 165 -15.92 16.22 18.60
CA GLU A 165 -15.86 14.75 18.64
C GLU A 165 -16.55 14.13 17.40
N GLN A 166 -17.73 14.62 17.02
CA GLN A 166 -18.45 14.16 15.82
C GLN A 166 -17.68 14.45 14.53
N LEU A 167 -17.09 15.63 14.39
CA LEU A 167 -16.27 15.99 13.22
C LEU A 167 -15.01 15.13 13.14
N ALA A 168 -14.36 14.84 14.26
CA ALA A 168 -13.20 13.96 14.29
C ALA A 168 -13.55 12.54 13.83
N ASP A 169 -14.72 12.03 14.20
CA ASP A 169 -15.20 10.72 13.74
C ASP A 169 -15.55 10.71 12.25
N ILE A 170 -16.19 11.77 11.76
CA ILE A 170 -16.46 11.95 10.32
C ILE A 170 -15.14 11.95 9.53
N GLU A 171 -14.12 12.67 10.02
CA GLU A 171 -12.83 12.74 9.35
C GLU A 171 -12.13 11.38 9.31
N LYS A 172 -12.17 10.61 10.41
CA LYS A 172 -11.65 9.23 10.44
C LYS A 172 -12.36 8.34 9.41
N LEU A 173 -13.68 8.46 9.27
CA LEU A 173 -14.43 7.71 8.27
C LEU A 173 -14.06 8.14 6.85
N LYS A 174 -13.94 9.45 6.57
CA LYS A 174 -13.50 9.97 5.28
C LYS A 174 -12.12 9.45 4.89
N MET A 175 -11.18 9.43 5.83
CA MET A 175 -9.85 8.87 5.61
C MET A 175 -9.91 7.37 5.27
N ARG A 176 -10.74 6.60 5.99
CA ARG A 176 -10.90 5.16 5.73
C ARG A 176 -11.56 4.88 4.37
N ILE A 177 -12.57 5.66 4.01
CA ILE A 177 -13.23 5.61 2.69
C ILE A 177 -12.24 5.99 1.60
N GLY A 178 -11.41 7.02 1.80
CA GLY A 178 -10.38 7.45 0.86
C GLY A 178 -9.35 6.36 0.59
N ALA A 179 -8.88 5.67 1.64
CA ALA A 179 -7.97 4.53 1.50
C ALA A 179 -8.61 3.38 0.70
N LEU A 180 -9.82 2.96 1.09
CA LEU A 180 -10.56 1.91 0.38
C LEU A 180 -10.86 2.28 -1.08
N LYS A 181 -11.15 3.56 -1.36
CA LYS A 181 -11.39 4.04 -2.71
C LYS A 181 -10.13 3.90 -3.58
N ALA A 182 -8.97 4.26 -3.05
CA ALA A 182 -7.70 4.10 -3.76
C ALA A 182 -7.43 2.61 -4.08
N ASP A 183 -7.72 1.71 -3.14
CA ASP A 183 -7.60 0.27 -3.36
C ASP A 183 -8.60 -0.23 -4.43
N LEU A 184 -9.84 0.29 -4.42
CA LEU A 184 -10.86 -0.08 -5.40
C LEU A 184 -10.56 0.46 -6.81
N GLU A 185 -10.04 1.69 -6.94
CA GLU A 185 -9.67 2.28 -8.23
C GLU A 185 -8.58 1.49 -8.96
N ASN A 186 -7.66 0.87 -8.20
CA ASN A 186 -6.66 -0.04 -8.74
C ASN A 186 -7.25 -1.37 -9.24
N THR A 187 -8.54 -1.64 -8.97
CA THR A 187 -9.17 -2.92 -9.24
C THR A 187 -10.49 -2.76 -10.00
N GLN A 188 -10.41 -2.79 -11.33
CA GLN A 188 -11.60 -2.69 -12.18
C GLN A 188 -12.51 -3.92 -12.02
N GLN A 189 -13.74 -3.71 -11.54
CA GLN A 189 -14.86 -4.67 -11.64
C GLN A 189 -14.59 -6.06 -11.01
N ASN A 190 -13.86 -6.13 -9.88
CA ASN A 190 -13.46 -7.39 -9.22
C ASN A 190 -12.58 -8.31 -10.08
N LEU A 191 -12.14 -7.83 -11.24
CA LEU A 191 -11.29 -8.54 -12.18
C LEU A 191 -9.92 -7.90 -12.16
N LEU A 192 -8.94 -8.68 -11.75
CA LEU A 192 -7.56 -8.27 -11.77
C LEU A 192 -6.90 -8.88 -13.01
N THR A 193 -6.66 -8.04 -14.01
CA THR A 193 -6.00 -8.44 -15.24
C THR A 193 -4.49 -8.30 -15.07
N VAL A 194 -3.79 -9.43 -15.02
CA VAL A 194 -2.33 -9.47 -15.03
C VAL A 194 -1.86 -9.29 -16.47
N ARG A 195 -1.18 -8.17 -16.73
CA ARG A 195 -0.66 -7.81 -18.05
C ARG A 195 0.85 -8.01 -18.12
N SER A 196 1.36 -8.26 -19.32
CA SER A 196 2.80 -8.34 -19.56
C SER A 196 3.47 -6.96 -19.39
N PRO A 197 4.54 -6.82 -18.57
CA PRO A 197 5.25 -5.54 -18.42
C PRO A 197 6.02 -5.13 -19.69
N TYR A 198 6.52 -6.10 -20.45
CA TYR A 198 7.33 -5.88 -21.65
C TYR A 198 7.08 -6.95 -22.71
N ASP A 199 7.62 -6.75 -23.93
CA ASP A 199 7.56 -7.74 -25.01
C ASP A 199 8.44 -8.96 -24.67
N GLY A 200 7.82 -10.15 -24.59
CA GLY A 200 8.50 -11.33 -24.07
C GLY A 200 7.96 -12.66 -24.58
N VAL A 201 8.56 -13.74 -24.10
CA VAL A 201 8.15 -15.13 -24.34
C VAL A 201 7.89 -15.79 -23.00
N ILE A 202 6.77 -16.51 -22.90
CA ILE A 202 6.43 -17.28 -21.71
C ILE A 202 7.27 -18.56 -21.70
N ILE A 203 8.15 -18.70 -20.72
CA ILE A 203 9.05 -19.85 -20.58
C ILE A 203 8.36 -21.02 -19.89
N SER A 204 7.67 -20.74 -18.79
CA SER A 204 6.94 -21.73 -18.01
C SER A 204 5.66 -21.12 -17.46
N MET A 205 4.65 -21.97 -17.28
CA MET A 205 3.41 -21.65 -16.58
C MET A 205 3.22 -22.65 -15.45
N ASP A 206 3.28 -22.14 -14.23
CA ASP A 206 3.08 -22.91 -13.00
C ASP A 206 1.59 -23.08 -12.72
N GLN A 207 0.76 -22.13 -13.17
CA GLN A 207 -0.69 -22.15 -13.04
C GLN A 207 -1.36 -22.13 -14.42
N ARG A 208 -2.00 -23.24 -14.79
CA ARG A 208 -2.70 -23.41 -16.08
C ARG A 208 -4.21 -23.64 -15.92
N THR A 209 -4.63 -24.02 -14.72
CA THR A 209 -6.00 -24.50 -14.46
C THR A 209 -6.91 -23.32 -14.11
N VAL A 210 -7.94 -23.12 -14.93
CA VAL A 210 -9.03 -22.18 -14.62
C VAL A 210 -9.79 -22.70 -13.40
N GLY A 211 -10.11 -21.82 -12.46
CA GLY A 211 -10.74 -22.16 -11.19
C GLY A 211 -9.76 -22.45 -10.05
N SER A 212 -8.44 -22.48 -10.31
CA SER A 212 -7.44 -22.61 -9.25
C SER A 212 -7.31 -21.32 -8.43
N VAL A 213 -7.19 -21.48 -7.12
CA VAL A 213 -6.92 -20.39 -6.17
C VAL A 213 -5.42 -20.14 -6.15
N VAL A 214 -5.03 -18.89 -6.36
CA VAL A 214 -3.64 -18.42 -6.24
C VAL A 214 -3.50 -17.48 -5.05
N GLN A 215 -2.37 -17.57 -4.35
CA GLN A 215 -2.02 -16.71 -3.22
C GLN A 215 -1.26 -15.47 -3.68
N GLN A 216 -1.26 -14.42 -2.85
CA GLN A 216 -0.43 -13.24 -3.10
C GLN A 216 1.06 -13.63 -3.17
N GLY A 217 1.77 -13.11 -4.19
CA GLY A 217 3.18 -13.41 -4.45
C GLY A 217 3.43 -14.77 -5.11
N GLN A 218 2.38 -15.58 -5.33
CA GLN A 218 2.53 -16.85 -6.02
C GLN A 218 2.85 -16.63 -7.50
N VAL A 219 3.87 -17.34 -7.99
CA VAL A 219 4.29 -17.27 -9.40
C VAL A 219 3.22 -17.91 -10.27
N LEU A 220 2.76 -17.16 -11.28
CA LEU A 220 1.80 -17.59 -12.28
C LEU A 220 2.53 -18.14 -13.52
N CYS A 221 3.46 -17.35 -14.04
CA CYS A 221 4.29 -17.70 -15.18
C CYS A 221 5.66 -17.02 -15.12
N GLN A 222 6.61 -17.52 -15.91
CA GLN A 222 7.91 -16.90 -16.11
C GLN A 222 7.98 -16.24 -17.49
N LEU A 223 8.24 -14.94 -17.51
CA LEU A 223 8.37 -14.15 -18.72
C LEU A 223 9.85 -13.83 -18.97
N ALA A 224 10.32 -13.99 -20.20
CA ALA A 224 11.64 -13.52 -20.60
C ALA A 224 11.57 -12.55 -21.77
N PRO A 225 12.46 -11.55 -21.84
CA PRO A 225 12.49 -10.62 -22.96
C PRO A 225 12.73 -11.33 -24.29
N LYS A 226 11.99 -10.96 -25.34
CA LYS A 226 12.09 -11.60 -26.66
C LYS A 226 13.48 -11.45 -27.29
N ASP A 227 14.15 -10.32 -27.05
CA ASP A 227 15.48 -10.00 -27.59
C ASP A 227 16.64 -10.48 -26.70
N ALA A 228 16.35 -11.23 -25.64
CA ALA A 228 17.38 -11.74 -24.75
C ALA A 228 18.26 -12.75 -25.50
N LYS A 229 19.56 -12.43 -25.61
CA LYS A 229 20.53 -13.38 -26.16
C LYS A 229 20.53 -14.65 -25.29
N PRO A 230 20.38 -15.85 -25.86
CA PRO A 230 20.45 -17.08 -25.07
C PRO A 230 21.87 -17.26 -24.54
N ARG A 231 21.98 -17.70 -23.27
CA ARG A 231 23.22 -18.13 -22.63
C ARG A 231 23.09 -19.58 -22.19
N ALA A 232 24.18 -20.33 -22.26
CA ALA A 232 24.23 -21.67 -21.73
C ALA A 232 24.51 -21.61 -20.22
N ARG A 233 23.53 -22.03 -19.42
CA ARG A 233 23.74 -22.30 -17.99
C ARG A 233 24.18 -23.75 -17.86
N MET A 234 25.40 -23.96 -17.41
CA MET A 234 25.99 -25.29 -17.27
C MET A 234 26.23 -25.65 -15.81
N THR A 235 26.02 -26.93 -15.50
CA THR A 235 26.28 -27.48 -14.18
C THR A 235 27.67 -28.11 -14.17
N LEU A 236 28.50 -27.68 -13.22
CA LEU A 236 29.89 -28.07 -13.07
C LEU A 236 30.09 -28.86 -11.78
N ASN A 237 30.91 -29.91 -11.87
CA ASN A 237 31.35 -30.68 -10.71
C ASN A 237 32.57 -30.00 -10.07
N GLU A 238 32.68 -30.11 -8.75
CA GLU A 238 33.77 -29.52 -7.96
C GLU A 238 35.16 -29.98 -8.43
N THR A 239 35.28 -31.24 -8.86
CA THR A 239 36.54 -31.85 -9.33
C THR A 239 37.16 -31.15 -10.55
N GLY A 240 36.35 -30.44 -11.35
CA GLY A 240 36.80 -29.72 -12.54
C GLY A 240 37.14 -28.24 -12.30
N LEU A 241 36.74 -27.68 -11.15
CA LEU A 241 36.80 -26.24 -10.87
C LEU A 241 38.21 -25.62 -10.97
N PRO A 242 39.29 -26.26 -10.45
CA PRO A 242 40.63 -25.65 -10.42
C PRO A 242 41.22 -25.34 -11.80
N LYS A 243 40.69 -25.97 -12.86
CA LYS A 243 41.21 -25.83 -14.23
C LYS A 243 40.37 -24.89 -15.09
N LEU A 244 39.24 -24.40 -14.57
CA LEU A 244 38.32 -23.53 -15.31
C LEU A 244 38.71 -22.07 -15.14
N ALA A 245 38.67 -21.33 -16.23
CA ALA A 245 38.95 -19.89 -16.25
C ALA A 245 37.97 -19.18 -17.18
N VAL A 246 37.58 -17.96 -16.81
CA VAL A 246 36.76 -17.08 -17.65
C VAL A 246 37.47 -16.87 -19.00
N SER A 247 36.68 -16.74 -20.08
CA SER A 247 37.12 -16.64 -21.48
C SER A 247 37.60 -17.94 -22.15
N GLN A 248 37.54 -19.09 -21.47
CA GLN A 248 37.80 -20.38 -22.12
C GLN A 248 36.77 -20.68 -23.23
N ARG A 249 37.23 -21.31 -24.32
CA ARG A 249 36.34 -21.72 -25.42
C ARG A 249 35.49 -22.91 -24.97
N VAL A 250 34.19 -22.83 -25.26
CA VAL A 250 33.22 -23.89 -24.99
C VAL A 250 32.64 -24.38 -26.32
N ARG A 251 32.53 -25.70 -26.47
CA ARG A 251 31.81 -26.34 -27.59
C ARG A 251 30.51 -26.92 -27.05
N TYR A 252 29.40 -26.53 -27.65
CA TYR A 252 28.06 -26.98 -27.29
C TYR A 252 27.55 -28.01 -28.29
N PHE A 253 27.04 -29.12 -27.74
CA PHE A 253 26.37 -30.18 -28.46
C PHE A 253 24.91 -30.22 -28.00
N PHE A 254 23.99 -29.84 -28.88
CA PHE A 254 22.55 -29.81 -28.56
C PHE A 254 21.93 -31.19 -28.75
N GLU A 255 21.11 -31.64 -27.81
CA GLU A 255 20.35 -32.89 -27.96
C GLU A 255 19.36 -32.82 -29.13
N ALA A 256 18.74 -31.65 -29.32
CA ALA A 256 17.79 -31.41 -30.40
C ALA A 256 18.45 -31.39 -31.80
N PHE A 257 19.77 -31.21 -31.89
CA PHE A 257 20.50 -31.10 -33.16
C PHE A 257 21.73 -32.02 -33.17
N PRO A 258 21.63 -33.23 -33.75
CA PRO A 258 22.75 -34.17 -33.79
C PRO A 258 24.00 -33.56 -34.44
N TYR A 259 25.10 -33.53 -33.69
CA TYR A 259 26.35 -32.88 -34.10
C TYR A 259 26.92 -33.37 -35.43
N GLN A 260 26.62 -34.63 -35.79
CA GLN A 260 27.05 -35.26 -37.04
C GLN A 260 26.51 -34.54 -38.29
N ARG A 261 25.36 -33.85 -38.17
CA ARG A 261 24.69 -33.14 -39.27
C ARG A 261 24.76 -31.63 -39.13
N TYR A 262 24.79 -31.12 -37.90
CA TYR A 262 24.63 -29.69 -37.61
C TYR A 262 25.90 -29.03 -37.04
N GLY A 263 26.96 -29.81 -36.80
CA GLY A 263 28.20 -29.33 -36.19
C GLY A 263 28.06 -29.03 -34.69
N ALA A 264 29.10 -28.39 -34.13
CA ALA A 264 29.10 -27.92 -32.75
C ALA A 264 29.04 -26.39 -32.73
N VAL A 265 28.23 -25.82 -31.84
CA VAL A 265 28.22 -24.37 -31.64
C VAL A 265 29.36 -24.00 -30.72
N THR A 266 30.10 -22.94 -31.04
CA THR A 266 31.17 -22.42 -30.19
C THR A 266 30.69 -21.25 -29.35
N GLY A 267 31.40 -21.01 -28.26
CA GLY A 267 31.22 -19.82 -27.45
C GLY A 267 32.30 -19.69 -26.40
N LYS A 268 32.06 -18.82 -25.41
CA LYS A 268 33.03 -18.50 -24.36
C LYS A 268 32.41 -18.59 -22.99
N LEU A 269 33.21 -19.08 -22.04
CA LEU A 269 32.85 -19.10 -20.63
C LEU A 269 32.88 -17.66 -20.09
N ASP A 270 31.72 -17.11 -19.74
CA ASP A 270 31.61 -15.71 -19.30
C ASP A 270 31.73 -15.59 -17.78
N TRP A 271 31.18 -16.57 -17.05
CA TRP A 271 31.08 -16.49 -15.59
C TRP A 271 31.03 -17.87 -14.94
N ILE A 272 31.59 -17.97 -13.75
CA ILE A 272 31.60 -19.17 -12.90
C ILE A 272 31.14 -18.75 -11.50
N SER A 273 30.24 -19.51 -10.89
CA SER A 273 29.73 -19.22 -9.56
C SER A 273 30.86 -19.34 -8.52
N PRO A 274 31.02 -18.35 -7.62
CA PRO A 274 32.03 -18.40 -6.56
C PRO A 274 31.67 -19.39 -5.45
N SER A 275 30.42 -19.86 -5.41
CA SER A 275 29.90 -20.77 -4.40
C SER A 275 29.10 -21.90 -5.05
N ALA A 276 29.07 -23.05 -4.38
CA ALA A 276 28.27 -24.19 -4.79
C ALA A 276 26.78 -23.92 -4.49
N VAL A 277 25.91 -24.35 -5.41
CA VAL A 277 24.47 -24.39 -5.22
C VAL A 277 24.09 -25.79 -4.77
N THR A 278 23.50 -25.88 -3.58
CA THR A 278 22.97 -27.13 -3.04
C THR A 278 21.61 -27.40 -3.67
N SER A 279 21.47 -28.53 -4.36
CA SER A 279 20.18 -29.03 -4.83
C SER A 279 19.95 -30.45 -4.31
N ALA A 280 18.77 -31.02 -4.57
CA ALA A 280 18.39 -32.35 -4.13
C ALA A 280 19.39 -33.44 -4.56
N ASP A 281 20.09 -33.22 -5.67
CA ASP A 281 21.06 -34.17 -6.26
C ASP A 281 22.52 -33.93 -5.80
N GLY A 282 22.78 -32.99 -4.89
CA GLY A 282 24.11 -32.65 -4.36
C GLY A 282 24.56 -31.20 -4.61
N SER A 283 25.78 -30.88 -4.15
CA SER A 283 26.40 -29.56 -4.34
C SER A 283 27.07 -29.46 -5.70
N HIS A 284 26.66 -28.47 -6.51
CA HIS A 284 27.23 -28.24 -7.84
C HIS A 284 27.54 -26.76 -8.06
N PHE A 285 28.50 -26.47 -8.94
CA PHE A 285 28.82 -25.10 -9.34
C PHE A 285 28.07 -24.76 -10.63
N ILE A 286 27.71 -23.49 -10.80
CA ILE A 286 27.00 -23.02 -11.99
C ILE A 286 27.95 -22.15 -12.80
N ALA A 287 28.05 -22.43 -14.09
CA ALA A 287 28.73 -21.55 -15.03
C ALA A 287 27.74 -21.01 -16.07
N SER A 288 28.01 -19.79 -16.54
CA SER A 288 27.29 -19.16 -17.63
C SER A 288 28.24 -18.90 -18.77
N ALA A 289 27.83 -19.26 -19.98
CA ALA A 289 28.65 -19.11 -21.17
C ALA A 289 27.84 -18.57 -22.34
N SER A 290 28.46 -17.66 -23.10
CA SER A 290 27.90 -17.05 -24.30
C SER A 290 28.00 -18.01 -25.48
N LEU A 291 27.14 -17.81 -26.48
CA LEU A 291 27.18 -18.52 -27.77
C LEU A 291 27.62 -17.53 -28.85
N ASP A 292 28.53 -17.94 -29.73
CA ASP A 292 29.00 -17.11 -30.85
C ASP A 292 27.90 -16.92 -31.91
N ARG A 293 26.95 -17.86 -31.99
CA ARG A 293 25.81 -17.85 -32.91
C ARG A 293 24.54 -18.25 -32.18
N THR A 294 23.45 -17.56 -32.47
CA THR A 294 22.11 -17.79 -31.89
C THR A 294 21.20 -18.63 -32.79
N ALA A 295 21.68 -18.99 -33.99
CA ALA A 295 21.01 -19.87 -34.93
C ALA A 295 22.01 -20.83 -35.57
N ILE A 296 21.55 -22.04 -35.88
CA ILE A 296 22.30 -23.05 -36.63
C ILE A 296 21.87 -22.97 -38.09
N GLU A 297 22.84 -22.89 -38.99
CA GLU A 297 22.61 -22.92 -40.43
C GLU A 297 23.29 -24.16 -41.03
N PRO A 298 22.60 -25.31 -41.11
CA PRO A 298 23.15 -26.54 -41.68
C PRO A 298 23.21 -26.50 -43.22
N ARG A 299 22.43 -25.64 -43.86
CA ARG A 299 22.37 -25.42 -45.31
C ARG A 299 22.13 -23.93 -45.59
N PRO A 300 22.67 -23.38 -46.69
CA PRO A 300 22.42 -21.98 -47.07
C PRO A 300 20.91 -21.72 -47.14
N GLY A 301 20.41 -20.82 -46.30
CA GLY A 301 19.00 -20.40 -46.28
C GLY A 301 18.08 -21.13 -45.29
N GLN A 302 18.57 -22.08 -44.48
CA GLN A 302 17.79 -22.70 -43.40
C GLN A 302 18.31 -22.28 -42.03
N LEU A 303 17.78 -21.17 -41.49
CA LEU A 303 18.10 -20.70 -40.15
C LEU A 303 17.24 -21.40 -39.10
N LEU A 304 17.86 -22.26 -38.28
CA LEU A 304 17.22 -22.90 -37.13
C LEU A 304 17.57 -22.10 -35.87
N PRO A 305 16.62 -21.35 -35.28
CA PRO A 305 16.89 -20.56 -34.09
C PRO A 305 17.08 -21.45 -32.86
N LEU A 306 18.09 -21.13 -32.04
CA LEU A 306 18.28 -21.75 -30.74
C LEU A 306 17.27 -21.17 -29.75
N ARG A 307 16.41 -22.03 -29.20
CA ARG A 307 15.36 -21.63 -28.26
C ARG A 307 15.82 -21.82 -26.82
N VAL A 308 15.38 -20.91 -25.95
CA VAL A 308 15.51 -21.06 -24.49
C VAL A 308 14.84 -22.38 -24.06
N GLY A 309 15.47 -23.09 -23.12
CA GLY A 309 15.03 -24.41 -22.66
C GLY A 309 15.67 -25.60 -23.37
N MET A 310 16.36 -25.41 -24.49
CA MET A 310 17.12 -26.48 -25.14
C MET A 310 18.25 -27.00 -24.24
N LYS A 311 18.39 -28.32 -24.17
CA LYS A 311 19.40 -29.03 -23.38
C LYS A 311 20.51 -29.59 -24.26
N GLY A 312 21.65 -29.86 -23.65
CA GLY A 312 22.77 -30.47 -24.32
C GLY A 312 23.99 -30.67 -23.44
N GLU A 313 25.09 -31.05 -24.07
CA GLU A 313 26.39 -31.22 -23.45
C GLU A 313 27.37 -30.12 -23.89
N ALA A 314 27.98 -29.46 -22.92
CA ALA A 314 29.01 -28.46 -23.11
C ALA A 314 30.39 -29.06 -22.78
N HIS A 315 31.33 -28.92 -23.70
CA HIS A 315 32.72 -29.30 -23.53
C HIS A 315 33.57 -28.03 -23.43
N ILE A 316 34.13 -27.79 -22.24
CA ILE A 316 35.02 -26.66 -21.98
C ILE A 316 36.45 -27.07 -22.34
N ILE A 317 37.14 -26.26 -23.15
CA ILE A 317 38.51 -26.53 -23.56
C ILE A 317 39.46 -26.02 -22.48
N VAL A 318 39.98 -26.96 -21.69
CA VAL A 318 40.85 -26.72 -20.54
C VAL A 318 42.31 -26.95 -20.94
N GLY A 319 42.90 -25.95 -21.61
CA GLY A 319 44.31 -25.98 -22.05
C GLY A 319 44.63 -27.06 -23.11
N GLY A 320 45.76 -26.87 -23.80
CA GLY A 320 46.34 -27.91 -24.66
C GLY A 320 47.47 -28.59 -23.91
N ARG A 321 47.34 -29.88 -23.62
CA ARG A 321 48.48 -30.68 -23.17
C ARG A 321 49.32 -31.04 -24.38
N THR A 322 50.61 -30.70 -24.36
CA THR A 322 51.56 -31.25 -25.35
C THR A 322 51.91 -32.68 -24.96
N LEU A 323 51.98 -33.59 -25.94
CA LEU A 323 52.29 -35.02 -25.73
C LEU A 323 53.57 -35.27 -24.90
N ILE A 324 54.52 -34.32 -24.92
CA ILE A 324 55.77 -34.36 -24.16
C ILE A 324 55.56 -34.31 -22.64
N GLU A 325 54.49 -33.69 -22.14
CA GLU A 325 54.21 -33.64 -20.69
C GLU A 325 53.74 -35.01 -20.14
N TYR A 326 53.08 -35.83 -20.96
CA TYR A 326 52.60 -37.16 -20.56
C TYR A 326 53.76 -38.13 -20.29
N ALA A 327 54.91 -37.93 -20.94
CA ALA A 327 56.10 -38.76 -20.76
C ALA A 327 56.86 -38.46 -19.46
N PHE A 328 56.71 -37.26 -18.87
CA PHE A 328 57.44 -36.82 -17.68
C PHE A 328 56.65 -36.87 -16.37
N GLU A 329 55.33 -37.14 -16.40
CA GLU A 329 54.52 -37.37 -15.19
C GLU A 329 55.07 -38.50 -14.28
N PRO A 330 55.50 -39.68 -14.77
CA PRO A 330 55.97 -40.75 -13.88
C PRO A 330 57.31 -40.43 -13.19
N ILE A 331 58.13 -39.54 -13.76
CA ILE A 331 59.43 -39.15 -13.17
C ILE A 331 59.22 -38.17 -12.01
N ARG A 332 58.15 -37.36 -12.07
CA ARG A 332 57.84 -36.38 -11.03
C ARG A 332 57.24 -37.04 -9.77
N GLN A 333 56.41 -38.07 -9.93
CA GLN A 333 55.88 -38.86 -8.81
C GLN A 333 56.98 -39.63 -8.06
N LEU A 334 58.03 -40.09 -8.75
CA LEU A 334 59.15 -40.78 -8.10
C LEU A 334 60.01 -39.85 -7.22
N ARG A 335 60.04 -38.54 -7.51
CA ARG A 335 60.87 -37.59 -6.77
C ARG A 335 60.19 -37.05 -5.50
N GLU A 336 58.86 -37.08 -5.43
CA GLU A 336 58.11 -36.73 -4.21
C GLU A 336 58.10 -37.89 -3.19
N ASN A 337 58.10 -39.15 -3.63
CA ASN A 337 58.17 -40.31 -2.73
C ASN A 337 59.56 -40.59 -2.12
N MET A 338 60.61 -39.94 -2.63
CA MET A 338 61.99 -40.05 -2.10
C MET A 338 62.39 -38.89 -1.18
N SER A 339 61.44 -38.00 -0.85
CA SER A 339 61.66 -36.86 0.05
C SER A 339 60.67 -36.84 1.24
N GLN A 340 60.13 -38.00 1.61
CA GLN A 340 59.48 -38.22 2.92
C GLN A 340 60.32 -39.13 3.79
#